data_AF-U1R5C0-F1
#
_entry.id   AF-U1R5C0-F1
#
_cell.length_a   1.000
_cell.length_b   1.000
_cell.length_c   1.000
_cell.angle_alpha   90.00
_cell.angle_beta   90.00
_cell.angle_gamma   90.00
#
_symmetry.space_group_name_H-M   'P 1'
#
loop_
_entity.id
_entity.type
_entity.pdbx_description
1 polymer ?
#
loop_
_entity_poly.entity_id
_entity_poly.type
_entity_poly.pdbx_seq_one_letter_code
_entity_poly.pdbx_strand_id
1 'polypeptide(L)'
;MDQTTLDDLSVSGDDRPEAEAVAVAGEAGTHVSEVIDAGDVRVPEPTAETTVELMVTAVDYTVEGRGNDEYPVVHVFGRTTDDEREHVRVVGVEPYFYVPTADVADRDLVSEYGVILDTRDHPHGDPDNDRFESIRGDPVTKIVTRTPRDVGQIRDEFATTYEADILFPNRFLIDHGVTAGLRVEPRRIDGDTDESIQVTPDHLAATNVDADLRVNTFDIEVDDRNGFPENGEEPIVCLTSHDSYRDEYVLWLYDAPDGEGVVDEPFDDYEFISGGSDVRVEQFDDEDAMLDAFLSYLDETDADLTTGWNFEDFDAPYLFDRMEELDAASDYDLSPDRASRVDETWRSGWGGPDVKGRVVFDLLYAYQRTKFSELDSYRLDAVAELELGVG
;
A
#
# COMPACT_ATOMS: atom_id res chain seq x y z
N MET A 1 -13.76 -32.03 -6.40
CA MET A 1 -12.69 -31.32 -5.68
C MET A 1 -11.55 -31.27 -6.67
N ASP A 2 -11.61 -30.28 -7.55
CA ASP A 2 -10.51 -30.03 -8.49
C ASP A 2 -9.37 -29.45 -7.67
N GLN A 3 -8.18 -30.02 -7.88
CA GLN A 3 -6.94 -29.48 -7.35
C GLN A 3 -6.60 -28.26 -8.21
N THR A 4 -6.70 -27.07 -7.63
CA THR A 4 -6.09 -25.86 -8.20
C THR A 4 -4.59 -26.13 -8.31
N THR A 5 -4.07 -26.19 -9.52
CA THR A 5 -2.65 -26.47 -9.77
C THR A 5 -1.86 -25.16 -9.81
N LEU A 6 -0.55 -25.22 -9.53
CA LEU A 6 0.36 -24.06 -9.53
C LEU A 6 0.31 -23.18 -10.80
N ASP A 7 -0.16 -23.71 -11.93
CA ASP A 7 -0.34 -22.93 -13.15
C ASP A 7 -1.51 -21.92 -13.05
N ASP A 8 -2.54 -22.19 -12.24
CA ASP A 8 -3.67 -21.28 -12.01
C ASP A 8 -3.32 -20.09 -11.09
N LEU A 9 -2.16 -20.14 -10.42
CA LEU A 9 -1.65 -19.09 -9.52
C LEU A 9 -0.57 -18.22 -10.18
N SER A 10 -0.25 -18.46 -11.44
CA SER A 10 0.67 -17.61 -12.22
C SER A 10 -0.07 -16.39 -12.76
N VAL A 11 -0.40 -15.49 -11.84
CA VAL A 11 -0.92 -14.15 -12.11
C VAL A 11 0.11 -13.35 -12.92
N SER A 12 -0.18 -13.11 -14.19
CA SER A 12 0.57 -12.17 -15.03
C SER A 12 0.31 -10.74 -14.55
N GLY A 13 1.34 -10.06 -14.02
CA GLY A 13 1.25 -8.70 -13.45
C GLY A 13 1.03 -7.56 -14.46
N ASP A 14 0.47 -7.83 -15.64
CA ASP A 14 0.27 -6.83 -16.71
C ASP A 14 -0.89 -5.86 -16.38
N ASP A 15 -1.89 -6.30 -15.61
CA ASP A 15 -3.12 -5.54 -15.34
C ASP A 15 -3.07 -4.71 -14.03
N ARG A 16 -2.09 -4.95 -13.14
CA ARG A 16 -1.97 -4.22 -11.86
C ARG A 16 -1.83 -2.71 -12.02
N PRO A 17 -0.99 -2.18 -12.94
CA PRO A 17 -0.88 -0.74 -13.16
C PRO A 17 -2.22 -0.09 -13.56
N GLU A 18 -3.04 -0.82 -14.32
CA GLU A 18 -4.35 -0.35 -14.80
C GLU A 18 -5.38 -0.36 -13.67
N ALA A 19 -5.40 -1.42 -12.86
CA ALA A 19 -6.31 -1.53 -11.72
C ALA A 19 -6.02 -0.46 -10.65
N GLU A 20 -4.74 -0.21 -10.36
CA GLU A 20 -4.32 0.87 -9.45
C GLU A 20 -4.71 2.24 -10.02
N ALA A 21 -4.48 2.48 -11.32
CA ALA A 21 -4.85 3.73 -11.97
C ALA A 21 -6.37 4.00 -11.93
N VAL A 22 -7.21 2.96 -12.01
CA VAL A 22 -8.67 3.08 -11.88
C VAL A 22 -9.07 3.43 -10.45
N ALA A 23 -8.46 2.80 -9.45
CA ALA A 23 -8.81 3.00 -8.04
C ALA A 23 -8.56 4.43 -7.55
N VAL A 24 -7.42 5.04 -7.90
CA VAL A 24 -7.10 6.41 -7.47
C VAL A 24 -8.05 7.46 -8.12
N ALA A 25 -8.80 7.11 -9.17
CA ALA A 25 -9.42 8.04 -10.11
C ALA A 25 -10.92 8.35 -9.96
N GLY A 26 -11.48 8.37 -8.73
CA GLY A 26 -12.90 8.65 -8.48
C GLY A 26 -13.62 9.59 -9.49
N GLU A 27 -14.83 9.22 -9.91
CA GLU A 27 -15.55 9.73 -11.10
C GLU A 27 -15.37 11.24 -11.41
N ALA A 28 -14.71 11.55 -12.53
CA ALA A 28 -14.41 12.91 -12.96
C ALA A 28 -15.66 13.66 -13.48
N GLY A 29 -16.08 14.70 -12.75
CA GLY A 29 -17.02 15.72 -13.18
C GLY A 29 -16.35 16.92 -13.87
N THR A 30 -16.89 17.35 -15.00
CA THR A 30 -16.40 18.45 -15.86
C THR A 30 -16.41 19.83 -15.16
N HIS A 31 -15.33 20.64 -15.28
CA HIS A 31 -15.30 22.09 -15.58
C HIS A 31 -13.88 22.71 -15.47
N VAL A 32 -13.70 23.95 -15.95
CA VAL A 32 -12.49 24.59 -16.52
C VAL A 32 -11.70 25.49 -15.55
N SER A 33 -10.39 25.68 -15.86
CA SER A 33 -9.36 26.67 -15.43
C SER A 33 -8.83 26.50 -13.99
N GLU A 34 -7.51 26.42 -13.76
CA GLU A 34 -6.44 27.37 -14.12
C GLU A 34 -5.07 26.67 -13.91
N VAL A 35 -4.23 26.55 -14.95
CA VAL A 35 -2.96 25.76 -14.92
C VAL A 35 -2.10 26.10 -13.70
N ILE A 36 -2.01 25.17 -12.75
CA ILE A 36 -1.05 25.22 -11.66
C ILE A 36 0.29 24.69 -12.17
N ASP A 37 1.32 25.54 -12.19
CA ASP A 37 2.71 25.14 -12.41
C ASP A 37 3.13 24.22 -11.25
N ALA A 38 3.95 23.19 -11.49
CA ALA A 38 4.50 22.34 -10.42
C ALA A 38 5.28 23.11 -9.33
N GLY A 39 5.51 24.42 -9.52
CA GLY A 39 6.05 25.36 -8.52
C GLY A 39 5.03 25.93 -7.51
N ASP A 40 3.73 25.65 -7.64
CA ASP A 40 2.69 26.15 -6.72
C ASP A 40 2.37 25.18 -5.57
N VAL A 41 2.84 23.92 -5.64
CA VAL A 41 2.82 23.00 -4.49
C VAL A 41 3.88 23.46 -3.49
N ARG A 42 3.43 24.20 -2.47
CA ARG A 42 4.31 24.85 -1.50
C ARG A 42 5.03 23.82 -0.64
N VAL A 43 6.28 23.54 -0.99
CA VAL A 43 7.23 22.91 -0.08
C VAL A 43 7.53 23.90 1.06
N PRO A 44 7.32 23.54 2.34
CA PRO A 44 7.65 24.41 3.47
C PRO A 44 9.14 24.77 3.53
N GLU A 45 9.47 25.80 4.28
CA GLU A 45 10.87 26.07 4.66
C GLU A 45 11.41 24.92 5.54
N PRO A 46 12.73 24.68 5.56
CA PRO A 46 13.31 23.65 6.43
C PRO A 46 12.92 23.88 7.89
N THR A 47 12.42 22.83 8.54
CA THR A 47 11.98 22.87 9.95
C THR A 47 13.09 22.51 10.93
N ALA A 48 14.19 21.92 10.45
CA ALA A 48 15.39 21.64 11.23
C ALA A 48 16.68 21.85 10.43
N GLU A 49 17.79 22.02 11.14
CA GLU A 49 19.13 22.12 10.53
C GLU A 49 19.73 20.75 10.18
N THR A 50 19.16 19.66 10.70
CA THR A 50 19.61 18.28 10.49
C THR A 50 18.64 17.52 9.61
N THR A 51 19.17 16.63 8.79
CA THR A 51 18.36 15.69 7.99
C THR A 51 17.71 14.62 8.86
N VAL A 52 16.59 14.08 8.39
CA VAL A 52 15.95 12.88 8.92
C VAL A 52 16.33 11.70 8.02
N GLU A 53 16.67 10.56 8.63
CA GLU A 53 16.98 9.31 7.92
C GLU A 53 15.97 8.25 8.34
N LEU A 54 15.35 7.58 7.38
CA LEU A 54 14.36 6.53 7.61
C LEU A 54 14.65 5.30 6.75
N MET A 55 14.45 4.11 7.32
CA MET A 55 14.26 2.87 6.59
C MET A 55 12.89 2.93 5.93
N VAL A 56 12.83 2.71 4.62
CA VAL A 56 11.58 2.73 3.86
C VAL A 56 10.81 1.44 4.13
N THR A 57 9.56 1.56 4.56
CA THR A 57 8.66 0.43 4.83
C THR A 57 7.63 0.26 3.72
N ALA A 58 7.06 1.35 3.22
CA ALA A 58 6.12 1.37 2.10
C ALA A 58 6.35 2.59 1.22
N VAL A 59 6.10 2.46 -0.09
CA VAL A 59 6.08 3.57 -1.04
C VAL A 59 4.85 3.47 -1.91
N ASP A 60 4.00 4.48 -1.82
CA ASP A 60 2.74 4.58 -2.54
C ASP A 60 2.66 5.93 -3.25
N TYR A 61 1.59 6.15 -4.01
CA TYR A 61 1.27 7.47 -4.52
C TYR A 61 -0.22 7.76 -4.44
N THR A 62 -0.55 9.04 -4.31
CA THR A 62 -1.91 9.56 -4.52
C THR A 62 -1.86 10.60 -5.63
N VAL A 63 -3.03 11.02 -6.12
CA VAL A 63 -3.15 12.17 -7.01
C VAL A 63 -3.97 13.23 -6.30
N GLU A 64 -3.34 14.37 -6.05
CA GLU A 64 -3.98 15.52 -5.45
C GLU A 64 -4.36 16.54 -6.52
N GLY A 65 -5.22 17.49 -6.17
CA GLY A 65 -5.76 18.46 -7.14
C GLY A 65 -6.99 17.91 -7.85
N ARG A 66 -7.46 18.63 -8.88
CA ARG A 66 -8.63 18.23 -9.67
C ARG A 66 -8.48 18.66 -11.12
N GLY A 67 -8.87 17.78 -12.06
CA GLY A 67 -8.93 18.11 -13.47
C GLY A 67 -7.53 18.41 -14.04
N ASN A 68 -7.32 19.63 -14.53
CA ASN A 68 -6.03 19.99 -15.13
C ASN A 68 -4.95 20.37 -14.11
N ASP A 69 -5.34 20.50 -12.84
CA ASP A 69 -4.44 20.86 -11.74
C ASP A 69 -4.10 19.63 -10.88
N GLU A 70 -4.40 18.43 -11.39
CA GLU A 70 -3.96 17.18 -10.77
C GLU A 70 -2.45 17.04 -10.81
N TYR A 71 -1.88 16.58 -9.70
CA TYR A 71 -0.46 16.24 -9.59
C TYR A 71 -0.27 15.01 -8.71
N PRO A 72 0.69 14.14 -9.04
CA PRO A 72 1.00 13.00 -8.20
C PRO A 72 1.82 13.42 -6.98
N VAL A 73 1.54 12.76 -5.86
CA VAL A 73 2.36 12.83 -4.64
C VAL A 73 2.84 11.43 -4.34
N VAL A 74 4.15 11.23 -4.25
CA VAL A 74 4.72 9.96 -3.78
C VAL A 74 4.76 10.01 -2.25
N HIS A 75 4.22 8.99 -1.60
CA HIS A 75 4.24 8.83 -0.15
C HIS A 75 5.28 7.78 0.20
N VAL A 76 6.32 8.17 0.92
CA VAL A 76 7.33 7.26 1.46
C VAL A 76 7.10 7.17 2.96
N PHE A 77 6.75 5.98 3.43
CA PHE A 77 6.61 5.68 4.85
C PHE A 77 7.86 4.97 5.33
N GLY A 78 8.23 5.22 6.58
CA GLY A 78 9.38 4.56 7.15
C GLY A 78 9.55 4.75 8.63
N ARG A 79 10.65 4.18 9.14
CA ARG A 79 11.08 4.35 10.52
C ARG A 79 12.50 4.84 10.62
N THR A 80 12.75 5.73 11.57
CA THR A 80 14.11 6.13 11.95
C THR A 80 14.83 5.01 12.69
N THR A 81 16.12 5.18 12.97
CA THR A 81 16.90 4.22 13.78
C THR A 81 16.42 4.09 15.24
N ASP A 82 15.60 5.03 15.70
CA ASP A 82 14.97 4.98 17.02
C ASP A 82 13.54 4.41 16.94
N ASP A 83 13.21 3.77 15.81
CA ASP A 83 11.90 3.17 15.51
C ASP A 83 10.73 4.16 15.47
N GLU A 84 11.02 5.46 15.38
CA GLU A 84 10.00 6.50 15.21
C GLU A 84 9.54 6.53 13.76
N ARG A 85 8.22 6.59 13.56
CA ARG A 85 7.61 6.67 12.22
C ARG A 85 7.87 8.03 11.59
N GLU A 86 8.15 8.02 10.29
CA GLU A 86 8.15 9.21 9.45
C GLU A 86 7.33 8.98 8.18
N HIS A 87 6.61 10.02 7.76
CA HIS A 87 5.88 10.07 6.50
C HIS A 87 6.42 11.20 5.64
N VAL A 88 7.03 10.85 4.51
CA VAL A 88 7.59 11.79 3.54
C VAL A 88 6.68 11.87 2.31
N ARG A 89 6.15 13.04 2.03
CA ARG A 89 5.40 13.38 0.81
C ARG A 89 6.36 14.02 -0.20
N VAL A 90 6.63 13.34 -1.30
CA VAL A 90 7.50 13.82 -2.38
C VAL A 90 6.64 14.34 -3.53
N VAL A 91 6.71 15.65 -3.75
CA VAL A 91 5.96 16.37 -4.80
C VAL A 91 6.89 16.70 -5.96
N GLY A 92 6.34 16.81 -7.18
CA GLY A 92 7.13 17.14 -8.37
C GLY A 92 7.89 15.96 -8.98
N VAL A 93 7.54 14.72 -8.59
CA VAL A 93 8.00 13.51 -9.29
C VAL A 93 7.24 13.42 -10.62
N GLU A 94 7.95 13.32 -11.73
CA GLU A 94 7.36 13.31 -13.07
C GLU A 94 6.95 11.89 -13.48
N PRO A 95 5.68 11.63 -13.82
CA PRO A 95 5.30 10.42 -14.53
C PRO A 95 5.76 10.50 -15.99
N TYR A 96 6.39 9.45 -16.50
CA TYR A 96 6.88 9.45 -17.87
C TYR A 96 7.06 8.06 -18.45
N PHE A 97 7.18 8.03 -19.78
CA PHE A 97 7.66 6.89 -20.56
C PHE A 97 8.47 7.39 -21.76
N TYR A 98 9.05 6.47 -22.53
CA TYR A 98 9.83 6.82 -23.72
C TYR A 98 9.22 6.26 -24.99
N VAL A 99 9.45 6.96 -26.11
CA VAL A 99 9.10 6.51 -27.47
C VAL A 99 10.28 6.72 -28.42
N PRO A 100 10.38 5.98 -29.53
CA PRO A 100 11.40 6.26 -30.55
C PRO A 100 11.31 7.72 -31.03
N THR A 101 12.42 8.46 -31.00
CA THR A 101 12.42 9.89 -31.40
C THR A 101 11.94 10.08 -32.84
N ALA A 102 12.23 9.13 -33.72
CA ALA A 102 11.81 9.16 -35.11
C ALA A 102 10.28 9.17 -35.30
N ASP A 103 9.53 8.62 -34.35
CA ASP A 103 8.06 8.52 -34.43
C ASP A 103 7.36 9.82 -34.03
N VAL A 104 8.08 10.72 -33.35
CA VAL A 104 7.54 11.96 -32.77
C VAL A 104 8.29 13.24 -33.15
N ALA A 105 9.37 13.15 -33.94
CA ALA A 105 10.27 14.28 -34.23
C ALA A 105 9.59 15.53 -34.83
N ASP A 106 8.51 15.36 -35.60
CA ASP A 106 7.76 16.45 -36.26
C ASP A 106 6.39 16.71 -35.60
N ARG A 107 6.15 16.15 -34.40
CA ARG A 107 4.88 16.25 -33.67
C ARG A 107 5.01 17.23 -32.50
N ASP A 108 3.92 17.93 -32.20
CA ASP A 108 3.82 18.77 -31.01
C ASP A 108 2.88 18.06 -30.02
N LEU A 109 3.45 17.09 -29.30
CA LEU A 109 2.69 16.20 -28.44
C LEU A 109 1.97 16.96 -27.30
N VAL A 110 2.55 18.05 -26.80
CA VAL A 110 1.93 18.87 -25.76
C VAL A 110 0.66 19.55 -26.29
N SER A 111 0.69 20.06 -27.53
CA SER A 111 -0.51 20.62 -28.16
C SER A 111 -1.52 19.55 -28.61
N GLU A 112 -1.04 18.35 -28.98
CA GLU A 112 -1.87 17.23 -29.42
C GLU A 112 -2.62 16.57 -28.25
N TYR A 113 -2.00 16.50 -27.07
CA TYR A 113 -2.50 15.79 -25.90
C TYR A 113 -2.58 16.71 -24.69
N GLY A 114 -3.80 16.97 -24.20
CA GLY A 114 -4.01 17.84 -23.03
C GLY A 114 -3.46 17.30 -21.69
N VAL A 115 -2.93 16.09 -21.68
CA VAL A 115 -2.34 15.40 -20.51
C VAL A 115 -0.82 15.28 -20.57
N ILE A 116 -0.20 15.57 -21.73
CA ILE A 116 1.26 15.61 -21.86
C ILE A 116 1.73 17.00 -21.43
N LEU A 117 2.61 17.03 -20.44
CA LEU A 117 3.14 18.29 -19.89
C LEU A 117 4.44 18.71 -20.58
N ASP A 118 5.27 17.74 -20.97
CA ASP A 118 6.58 18.02 -21.56
C ASP A 118 7.10 16.85 -22.41
N THR A 119 8.00 17.16 -23.33
CA THR A 119 8.74 16.17 -24.12
C THR A 119 10.21 16.54 -24.19
N ARG A 120 11.10 15.56 -23.93
CA ARG A 120 12.56 15.79 -23.84
C ARG A 120 13.31 14.70 -24.58
N ASP A 121 14.21 15.06 -25.48
CA ASP A 121 15.13 14.14 -26.17
C ASP A 121 16.54 14.13 -25.55
N HIS A 122 16.81 15.06 -24.62
CA HIS A 122 18.07 15.15 -23.86
C HIS A 122 17.78 15.31 -22.35
N PRO A 123 18.66 14.77 -21.47
CA PRO A 123 18.60 15.02 -20.04
C PRO A 123 18.67 16.52 -19.72
N HIS A 124 17.80 16.98 -18.82
CA HIS A 124 17.68 18.39 -18.41
C HIS A 124 17.45 19.39 -19.56
N GLY A 125 17.08 18.92 -20.76
CA GLY A 125 16.93 19.77 -21.94
C GLY A 125 18.25 20.37 -22.45
N ASP A 126 19.40 19.84 -22.03
CA ASP A 126 20.71 20.33 -22.45
C ASP A 126 21.16 19.62 -23.75
N PRO A 127 21.20 20.32 -24.90
CA PRO A 127 21.60 19.73 -26.18
C PRO A 127 23.08 19.34 -26.24
N ASP A 128 23.90 19.78 -25.28
CA ASP A 128 25.31 19.37 -25.17
C ASP A 128 25.48 18.06 -24.37
N ASN A 129 24.40 17.52 -23.79
CA ASN A 129 24.39 16.23 -23.08
C ASN A 129 24.04 15.06 -24.02
N ASP A 130 24.34 13.83 -23.60
CA ASP A 130 23.99 12.64 -24.38
C ASP A 130 22.45 12.51 -24.47
N ARG A 131 21.95 12.13 -25.65
CA ARG A 131 20.52 11.89 -25.86
C ARG A 131 20.02 10.74 -24.98
N PHE A 132 18.72 10.72 -24.71
CA PHE A 132 18.13 9.49 -24.21
C PHE A 132 18.22 8.40 -25.28
N GLU A 133 18.66 7.21 -24.88
CA GLU A 133 18.85 6.05 -25.75
C GLU A 133 18.19 4.82 -25.15
N SER A 134 17.64 3.96 -26.01
CA SER A 134 17.18 2.64 -25.60
C SER A 134 18.37 1.73 -25.23
N ILE A 135 18.08 0.56 -24.65
CA ILE A 135 19.11 -0.46 -24.37
C ILE A 135 19.90 -0.91 -25.62
N ARG A 136 19.39 -0.62 -26.83
CA ARG A 136 20.04 -0.93 -28.11
C ARG A 136 20.81 0.26 -28.70
N GLY A 137 20.83 1.41 -28.03
CA GLY A 137 21.46 2.65 -28.50
C GLY A 137 20.61 3.44 -29.50
N ASP A 138 19.32 3.14 -29.61
CA ASP A 138 18.41 3.89 -30.49
C ASP A 138 17.90 5.15 -29.76
N PRO A 139 17.92 6.35 -30.38
CA PRO A 139 17.43 7.57 -29.74
C PRO A 139 15.95 7.50 -29.37
N VAL A 140 15.63 7.91 -28.15
CA VAL A 140 14.26 7.96 -27.64
C VAL A 140 13.92 9.36 -27.10
N THR A 141 12.63 9.69 -27.10
CA THR A 141 12.10 10.92 -26.53
C THR A 141 11.31 10.56 -25.27
N LYS A 142 11.64 11.19 -24.15
CA LYS A 142 10.89 11.15 -22.88
C LYS A 142 9.59 11.94 -23.07
N ILE A 143 8.46 11.33 -22.75
CA ILE A 143 7.14 11.96 -22.69
C ILE A 143 6.74 12.03 -21.22
N VAL A 144 6.58 13.25 -20.71
CA VAL A 144 6.13 13.50 -19.32
C VAL A 144 4.63 13.79 -19.34
N THR A 145 3.87 13.05 -18.53
CA THR A 145 2.42 13.22 -18.40
C THR A 145 2.06 13.89 -17.09
N ARG A 146 0.81 14.34 -16.95
CA ARG A 146 0.32 14.99 -15.73
C ARG A 146 0.26 14.01 -14.56
N THR A 147 -0.32 12.85 -14.76
CA THR A 147 -0.47 11.80 -13.75
C THR A 147 0.07 10.46 -14.25
N PRO A 148 0.35 9.50 -13.34
CA PRO A 148 0.68 8.13 -13.72
C PRO A 148 -0.41 7.43 -14.55
N ARG A 149 -1.68 7.78 -14.31
CA ARG A 149 -2.82 7.23 -15.04
C ARG A 149 -2.78 7.61 -16.51
N ASP A 150 -2.36 8.84 -16.79
CA ASP A 150 -2.23 9.35 -18.16
C ASP A 150 -1.19 8.55 -18.95
N VAL A 151 -0.11 8.05 -18.30
CA VAL A 151 0.86 7.15 -18.95
C VAL A 151 0.15 5.89 -19.46
N GLY A 152 -0.62 5.23 -18.60
CA GLY A 152 -1.39 4.03 -18.96
C GLY A 152 -2.40 4.29 -20.08
N GLN A 153 -3.07 5.45 -20.07
CA GLN A 153 -4.07 5.79 -21.08
C GLN A 153 -3.46 6.10 -22.46
N ILE A 154 -2.36 6.85 -22.51
CA ILE A 154 -1.83 7.35 -23.78
C ILE A 154 -0.77 6.43 -24.40
N ARG A 155 -0.15 5.53 -23.63
CA ARG A 155 0.91 4.63 -24.15
C ARG A 155 0.45 3.81 -25.36
N ASP A 156 -0.82 3.42 -25.38
CA ASP A 156 -1.42 2.60 -26.44
C ASP A 156 -1.62 3.35 -27.76
N GLU A 157 -1.54 4.69 -27.75
CA GLU A 157 -1.56 5.49 -28.97
C GLU A 157 -0.22 5.47 -29.73
N PHE A 158 0.84 4.97 -29.10
CA PHE A 158 2.16 4.87 -29.70
C PHE A 158 2.44 3.43 -30.12
N ALA A 159 2.95 3.25 -31.34
CA ALA A 159 3.25 1.92 -31.88
C ALA A 159 4.37 1.19 -31.11
N THR A 160 5.24 1.93 -30.44
CA THR A 160 6.33 1.39 -29.61
C THR A 160 6.59 2.35 -28.47
N THR A 161 6.60 1.80 -27.26
CA THR A 161 6.92 2.50 -26.03
C THR A 161 8.02 1.75 -25.29
N TYR A 162 8.75 2.46 -24.43
CA TYR A 162 9.72 1.88 -23.51
C TYR A 162 9.44 2.38 -22.11
N GLU A 163 9.56 1.46 -21.14
CA GLU A 163 9.35 1.71 -19.71
C GLU A 163 7.99 2.34 -19.35
N ALA A 164 6.97 2.10 -20.18
CA ALA A 164 5.59 2.56 -19.98
C ALA A 164 4.77 1.64 -19.04
N ASP A 165 5.39 0.57 -18.56
CA ASP A 165 4.85 -0.48 -17.68
C ASP A 165 5.49 -0.45 -16.28
N ILE A 166 6.34 0.54 -16.00
CA ILE A 166 6.94 0.71 -14.68
C ILE A 166 5.96 1.47 -13.78
N LEU A 167 5.51 0.82 -12.70
CA LEU A 167 4.69 1.44 -11.66
C LEU A 167 5.34 2.72 -11.12
N PHE A 168 4.54 3.74 -10.88
CA PHE A 168 5.05 5.06 -10.50
C PHE A 168 5.85 5.09 -9.18
N PRO A 169 5.48 4.36 -8.12
CA PRO A 169 6.34 4.18 -6.94
C PRO A 169 7.70 3.55 -7.28
N ASN A 170 7.72 2.52 -8.13
CA ASN A 170 8.96 1.87 -8.57
C ASN A 170 9.82 2.81 -9.42
N ARG A 171 9.20 3.63 -10.27
CA ARG A 171 9.88 4.67 -11.03
C ARG A 171 10.64 5.62 -10.10
N PHE A 172 9.95 6.13 -9.08
CA PHE A 172 10.56 6.99 -8.06
C PHE A 172 11.75 6.30 -7.39
N LEU A 173 11.60 5.05 -6.93
CA LEU A 173 12.69 4.30 -6.30
C LEU A 173 13.90 4.14 -7.24
N ILE A 174 13.67 3.81 -8.51
CA ILE A 174 14.72 3.63 -9.53
C ILE A 174 15.46 4.94 -9.80
N ASP A 175 14.72 6.01 -10.09
CA ASP A 175 15.29 7.29 -10.50
C ASP A 175 16.11 7.94 -9.38
N HIS A 176 15.74 7.70 -8.12
CA HIS A 176 16.43 8.23 -6.94
C HIS A 176 17.39 7.22 -6.28
N GLY A 177 17.52 6.01 -6.84
CA GLY A 177 18.42 4.98 -6.33
C GLY A 177 18.09 4.50 -4.91
N VAL A 178 16.82 4.56 -4.52
CA VAL A 178 16.36 4.19 -3.18
C VAL A 178 16.15 2.68 -3.13
N THR A 179 16.94 1.99 -2.29
CA THR A 179 16.86 0.53 -2.13
C THR A 179 16.56 0.07 -0.71
N ALA A 180 16.74 0.93 0.28
CA ALA A 180 16.60 0.57 1.70
C ALA A 180 16.07 1.75 2.54
N GLY A 181 16.71 2.91 2.42
CA GLY A 181 16.35 4.08 3.22
C GLY A 181 16.39 5.38 2.42
N LEU A 182 15.80 6.41 3.03
CA LEU A 182 15.74 7.76 2.50
C LEU A 182 16.28 8.73 3.55
N ARG A 183 17.09 9.69 3.10
CA ARG A 183 17.52 10.84 3.88
C ARG A 183 16.87 12.09 3.31
N VAL A 184 16.23 12.88 4.15
CA VAL A 184 15.49 14.07 3.73
C VAL A 184 15.85 15.29 4.57
N GLU A 185 15.83 16.47 3.97
CA GLU A 185 15.80 17.73 4.71
C GLU A 185 14.37 17.97 5.22
N PRO A 186 14.09 17.90 6.54
CA PRO A 186 12.73 17.95 7.03
C PRO A 186 12.11 19.32 6.79
N ARG A 187 10.91 19.29 6.20
CA ARG A 187 10.07 20.43 5.83
C ARG A 187 8.63 20.08 6.22
N ARG A 188 8.39 20.02 7.53
CA ARG A 188 7.09 19.57 8.07
C ARG A 188 5.97 20.54 7.75
N ILE A 189 4.78 20.00 7.54
CA ILE A 189 3.57 20.78 7.21
C ILE A 189 2.92 21.27 8.51
N ASP A 190 2.76 22.59 8.66
CA ASP A 190 2.11 23.17 9.85
C ASP A 190 0.63 22.77 9.93
N GLY A 191 0.23 22.17 11.05
CA GLY A 191 -1.17 21.80 11.32
C GLY A 191 -1.63 20.50 10.67
N ASP A 192 -0.71 19.76 10.06
CA ASP A 192 -0.93 18.39 9.62
C ASP A 192 -0.91 17.44 10.85
N THR A 193 -1.91 16.58 10.94
CA THR A 193 -2.08 15.65 12.07
C THR A 193 -1.02 14.55 12.09
N ASP A 194 -0.49 14.20 10.92
CA ASP A 194 0.54 13.17 10.76
C ASP A 194 1.97 13.71 10.81
N GLU A 195 2.13 15.02 11.02
CA GLU A 195 3.40 15.74 11.04
C GLU A 195 4.26 15.44 9.79
N SER A 196 3.64 15.23 8.62
CA SER A 196 4.34 14.76 7.42
C SER A 196 5.40 15.75 6.93
N ILE A 197 6.45 15.20 6.31
CA ILE A 197 7.56 15.95 5.70
C ILE A 197 7.28 16.11 4.20
N GLN A 198 7.11 17.34 3.70
CA GLN A 198 6.90 17.56 2.27
C GLN A 198 8.15 18.08 1.58
N VAL A 199 8.67 17.33 0.61
CA VAL A 199 9.92 17.63 -0.11
C VAL A 199 9.75 17.51 -1.62
N THR A 200 10.66 18.10 -2.38
CA THR A 200 10.87 17.75 -3.80
C THR A 200 12.04 16.77 -3.93
N PRO A 201 12.19 16.10 -5.09
CA PRO A 201 13.32 15.23 -5.36
C PRO A 201 14.72 15.81 -5.07
N ASP A 202 14.90 17.14 -5.15
CA ASP A 202 16.18 17.79 -4.86
C ASP A 202 16.56 17.81 -3.38
N HIS A 203 15.60 17.55 -2.47
CA HIS A 203 15.78 17.61 -1.01
C HIS A 203 15.83 16.21 -0.36
N LEU A 204 16.04 15.18 -1.17
CA LEU A 204 16.16 13.80 -0.70
C LEU A 204 17.37 13.09 -1.32
N ALA A 205 17.84 12.05 -0.64
CA ALA A 205 18.87 11.16 -1.16
C ALA A 205 18.67 9.75 -0.59
N ALA A 206 18.96 8.73 -1.40
CA ALA A 206 19.01 7.35 -0.92
C ALA A 206 20.09 7.19 0.17
N THR A 207 19.79 6.37 1.17
CA THR A 207 20.69 5.98 2.25
C THR A 207 20.39 4.54 2.69
N ASN A 208 21.17 4.02 3.62
CA ASN A 208 20.89 2.75 4.29
C ASN A 208 20.61 3.03 5.75
N VAL A 209 19.41 2.64 6.20
CA VAL A 209 18.95 2.77 7.58
C VAL A 209 18.43 1.40 7.99
N ASP A 210 18.69 1.05 9.24
CA ASP A 210 18.25 -0.19 9.88
C ASP A 210 17.31 0.24 11.02
N ALA A 211 16.11 -0.32 11.03
CA ALA A 211 15.06 -0.05 12.00
C ALA A 211 14.17 -1.29 12.12
N ASP A 212 13.48 -1.44 13.24
CA ASP A 212 12.60 -2.59 13.47
C ASP A 212 11.19 -2.29 12.92
N LEU A 213 10.60 -3.22 12.17
CA LEU A 213 9.21 -3.08 11.70
C LEU A 213 8.23 -3.36 12.83
N ARG A 214 7.18 -2.54 12.96
CA ARG A 214 6.04 -2.89 13.81
C ARG A 214 5.07 -3.74 13.02
N VAL A 215 4.83 -4.96 13.49
CA VAL A 215 4.03 -5.98 12.82
C VAL A 215 2.79 -6.24 13.64
N ASN A 216 1.64 -6.16 12.99
CA ASN A 216 0.38 -6.62 13.53
C ASN A 216 0.02 -7.97 12.87
N THR A 217 -0.01 -9.04 13.64
CA THR A 217 -0.50 -10.34 13.14
C THR A 217 -1.94 -10.48 13.58
N PHE A 218 -2.89 -10.74 12.69
CA PHE A 218 -4.27 -10.98 13.11
C PHE A 218 -4.97 -12.06 12.31
N ASP A 219 -6.03 -12.58 12.90
CA ASP A 219 -6.86 -13.68 12.42
C ASP A 219 -8.32 -13.42 12.81
N ILE A 220 -9.26 -13.80 11.95
CA ILE A 220 -10.70 -13.62 12.18
C ILE A 220 -11.42 -14.97 12.29
N GLU A 221 -12.46 -15.00 13.13
CA GLU A 221 -13.42 -16.10 13.18
C GLU A 221 -14.77 -15.61 12.72
N VAL A 222 -15.38 -16.35 11.79
CA VAL A 222 -16.62 -15.97 11.10
C VAL A 222 -17.70 -17.03 11.34
N ASP A 223 -18.96 -16.60 11.41
CA ASP A 223 -20.09 -17.51 11.49
C ASP A 223 -20.30 -18.31 10.19
N ASP A 224 -19.88 -19.58 10.18
CA ASP A 224 -19.92 -20.46 9.02
C ASP A 224 -21.17 -21.36 8.94
N ARG A 225 -22.19 -21.11 9.80
CA ARG A 225 -23.38 -21.98 9.91
C ARG A 225 -24.17 -22.12 8.60
N ASN A 226 -24.04 -21.15 7.69
CA ASN A 226 -24.74 -21.11 6.40
C ASN A 226 -23.89 -21.63 5.23
N GLY A 227 -22.63 -22.01 5.45
CA GLY A 227 -21.68 -22.39 4.41
C GLY A 227 -20.32 -21.78 4.64
N PHE A 228 -19.38 -22.01 3.73
CA PHE A 228 -18.09 -21.31 3.78
C PHE A 228 -18.37 -19.83 3.49
N PRO A 229 -18.00 -18.91 4.39
CA PRO A 229 -18.34 -17.50 4.26
C PRO A 229 -17.51 -16.84 3.16
N GLU A 230 -18.15 -16.03 2.31
CA GLU A 230 -17.48 -15.26 1.27
C GLU A 230 -17.94 -13.78 1.28
N ASN A 231 -17.09 -12.86 0.82
CA ASN A 231 -17.42 -11.45 0.57
C ASN A 231 -18.12 -10.72 1.74
N GLY A 232 -17.68 -10.94 2.99
CA GLY A 232 -18.22 -10.22 4.16
C GLY A 232 -19.68 -10.50 4.53
N GLU A 233 -20.29 -11.55 3.97
CA GLU A 233 -21.75 -11.76 4.08
C GLU A 233 -22.21 -12.22 5.48
N GLU A 234 -21.31 -12.86 6.24
CA GLU A 234 -21.57 -13.40 7.58
C GLU A 234 -20.84 -12.57 8.67
N PRO A 235 -21.37 -12.55 9.90
CA PRO A 235 -20.74 -11.83 11.01
C PRO A 235 -19.34 -12.37 11.36
N ILE A 236 -18.42 -11.45 11.61
CA ILE A 236 -17.16 -11.73 12.32
C ILE A 236 -17.48 -11.79 13.80
N VAL A 237 -17.24 -12.94 14.43
CA VAL A 237 -17.59 -13.19 15.84
C VAL A 237 -16.40 -12.98 16.79
N CYS A 238 -15.18 -13.11 16.28
CA CYS A 238 -13.95 -12.89 17.02
C CYS A 238 -12.88 -12.35 16.08
N LEU A 239 -12.09 -11.42 16.58
CA LEU A 239 -10.85 -10.97 15.95
C LEU A 239 -9.73 -11.08 16.98
N THR A 240 -8.65 -11.79 16.63
CA THR A 240 -7.47 -11.90 17.48
C THR A 240 -6.29 -11.22 16.80
N SER A 241 -5.58 -10.37 17.53
CA SER A 241 -4.38 -9.69 17.03
C SER A 241 -3.21 -9.82 18.00
N HIS A 242 -1.99 -9.88 17.48
CA HIS A 242 -0.73 -9.73 18.19
C HIS A 242 0.04 -8.52 17.64
N ASP A 243 0.56 -7.69 18.53
CA ASP A 243 1.41 -6.55 18.17
C ASP A 243 2.88 -6.80 18.56
N SER A 244 3.79 -6.69 17.60
CA SER A 244 5.21 -7.04 17.83
C SER A 244 5.96 -6.10 18.77
N TYR A 245 5.50 -4.87 18.95
CA TYR A 245 6.18 -3.87 19.79
C TYR A 245 5.72 -3.93 21.24
N ARG A 246 4.42 -4.08 21.46
CA ARG A 246 3.83 -4.23 22.78
C ARG A 246 3.93 -5.67 23.29
N ASP A 247 4.13 -6.63 22.39
CA ASP A 247 4.12 -8.07 22.66
C ASP A 247 2.84 -8.50 23.40
N GLU A 248 1.71 -7.96 22.94
CA GLU A 248 0.39 -8.23 23.50
C GLU A 248 -0.51 -8.93 22.48
N TYR A 249 -1.33 -9.85 22.97
CA TYR A 249 -2.48 -10.37 22.26
C TYR A 249 -3.74 -9.61 22.69
N VAL A 250 -4.54 -9.21 21.72
CA VAL A 250 -5.85 -8.59 21.97
C VAL A 250 -6.90 -9.42 21.24
N LEU A 251 -7.94 -9.83 21.97
CA LEU A 251 -9.09 -10.53 21.42
C LEU A 251 -10.30 -9.62 21.54
N TRP A 252 -10.89 -9.27 20.41
CA TRP A 252 -12.18 -8.59 20.35
C TRP A 252 -13.26 -9.64 20.06
N LEU A 253 -14.25 -9.73 20.94
CA LEU A 253 -15.30 -10.74 20.90
C LEU A 253 -16.66 -10.07 20.74
N TYR A 254 -17.39 -10.47 19.71
CA TYR A 254 -18.79 -10.09 19.54
C TYR A 254 -19.67 -11.14 20.22
N ASP A 255 -20.41 -10.74 21.26
CA ASP A 255 -21.36 -11.60 21.96
C ASP A 255 -22.61 -11.78 21.10
N ALA A 256 -22.53 -12.70 20.15
CA ALA A 256 -23.62 -12.98 19.23
C ALA A 256 -24.90 -13.37 20.01
N PRO A 257 -26.08 -12.80 19.68
CA PRO A 257 -27.32 -13.02 20.44
C PRO A 257 -27.76 -14.49 20.60
N ASP A 258 -27.31 -15.36 19.70
CA ASP A 258 -27.59 -16.80 19.68
C ASP A 258 -26.39 -17.67 20.14
N GLY A 259 -25.34 -17.04 20.69
CA GLY A 259 -24.17 -17.70 21.28
C GLY A 259 -24.46 -18.24 22.68
N GLU A 260 -24.11 -19.51 22.95
CA GLU A 260 -24.20 -20.09 24.31
C GLU A 260 -22.89 -19.93 25.11
N GLY A 261 -21.89 -19.22 24.57
CA GLY A 261 -20.58 -19.03 25.18
C GLY A 261 -20.62 -17.99 26.30
N VAL A 262 -20.10 -18.35 27.48
CA VAL A 262 -19.81 -17.37 28.54
C VAL A 262 -18.30 -17.15 28.54
N VAL A 263 -17.85 -15.93 28.23
CA VAL A 263 -16.44 -15.56 28.33
C VAL A 263 -16.14 -15.20 29.79
N ASP A 264 -16.01 -16.23 30.62
CA ASP A 264 -15.48 -16.10 31.97
C ASP A 264 -13.93 -16.07 31.87
N GLU A 265 -13.31 -14.90 32.05
CA GLU A 265 -11.85 -14.84 32.23
C GLU A 265 -11.45 -15.52 33.56
N PRO A 266 -10.35 -16.31 33.60
CA PRO A 266 -9.08 -15.95 32.95
C PRO A 266 -8.36 -17.07 32.18
N PHE A 267 -7.55 -16.68 31.20
CA PHE A 267 -6.53 -17.49 30.51
C PHE A 267 -5.37 -17.93 31.44
N ASP A 268 -5.55 -17.89 32.77
CA ASP A 268 -4.50 -18.21 33.76
C ASP A 268 -3.94 -19.63 33.58
N ASP A 269 -4.73 -20.55 33.00
CA ASP A 269 -4.36 -21.93 32.72
C ASP A 269 -3.92 -22.14 31.24
N TYR A 270 -3.89 -21.10 30.40
CA TYR A 270 -3.43 -21.23 29.01
C TYR A 270 -1.90 -21.26 28.96
N GLU A 271 -1.35 -22.37 28.47
CA GLU A 271 0.08 -22.54 28.28
C GLU A 271 0.46 -22.08 26.87
N PHE A 272 1.06 -20.89 26.76
CA PHE A 272 1.58 -20.37 25.51
C PHE A 272 2.70 -21.26 24.95
N ILE A 273 2.74 -21.36 23.62
CA ILE A 273 3.76 -22.13 22.90
C ILE A 273 5.17 -21.56 23.13
N SER A 274 5.30 -20.24 23.29
CA SER A 274 6.59 -19.57 23.53
C SER A 274 6.47 -18.32 24.38
N GLY A 275 7.01 -18.37 25.61
CA GLY A 275 6.98 -17.23 26.53
C GLY A 275 5.56 -16.91 27.02
N GLY A 276 5.43 -16.17 28.12
CA GLY A 276 4.12 -15.60 28.47
C GLY A 276 3.97 -14.26 27.76
N SER A 277 2.85 -14.04 27.09
CA SER A 277 2.48 -12.73 26.52
C SER A 277 1.32 -12.15 27.30
N ASP A 278 1.21 -10.81 27.28
CA ASP A 278 0.05 -10.14 27.86
C ASP A 278 -1.17 -10.41 26.96
N VAL A 279 -2.29 -10.82 27.55
CA VAL A 279 -3.56 -11.06 26.83
C VAL A 279 -4.60 -10.08 27.36
N ARG A 280 -5.25 -9.37 26.44
CA ARG A 280 -6.37 -8.48 26.70
C ARG A 280 -7.59 -8.97 25.94
N VAL A 281 -8.73 -9.07 26.62
CA VAL A 281 -10.01 -9.43 25.97
C VAL A 281 -11.03 -8.32 26.14
N GLU A 282 -11.67 -7.98 25.02
CA GLU A 282 -12.70 -6.95 24.94
C GLU A 282 -13.96 -7.55 24.33
N GLN A 283 -15.10 -7.35 24.99
CA GLN A 283 -16.39 -7.91 24.59
C GLN A 283 -17.33 -6.79 24.15
N PHE A 284 -18.07 -7.04 23.07
CA PHE A 284 -18.96 -6.08 22.43
C PHE A 284 -20.34 -6.71 22.20
N ASP A 285 -21.38 -5.91 22.41
CA ASP A 285 -22.78 -6.29 22.15
C ASP A 285 -23.13 -6.17 20.65
N ASP A 286 -22.35 -5.40 19.89
CA ASP A 286 -22.56 -5.10 18.47
C ASP A 286 -21.25 -5.34 17.70
N GLU A 287 -21.35 -5.98 16.53
CA GLU A 287 -20.19 -6.32 15.68
C GLU A 287 -19.48 -5.08 15.15
N ASP A 288 -20.22 -4.05 14.75
CA ASP A 288 -19.64 -2.83 14.21
C ASP A 288 -18.80 -2.07 15.24
N ALA A 289 -19.23 -2.07 16.52
CA ALA A 289 -18.43 -1.56 17.63
C ALA A 289 -17.14 -2.35 17.87
N MET A 290 -17.18 -3.68 17.66
CA MET A 290 -16.00 -4.54 17.75
C MET A 290 -14.98 -4.21 16.65
N LEU A 291 -15.44 -4.04 15.42
CA LEU A 291 -14.60 -3.69 14.27
C LEU A 291 -14.01 -2.27 14.41
N ASP A 292 -14.80 -1.30 14.89
CA ASP A 292 -14.31 0.05 15.21
C ASP A 292 -13.22 0.03 16.28
N ALA A 293 -13.35 -0.80 17.31
CA ALA A 293 -12.35 -0.94 18.36
C ALA A 293 -11.03 -1.52 17.82
N PHE A 294 -11.11 -2.49 16.90
CA PHE A 294 -9.94 -3.02 16.20
C PHE A 294 -9.27 -1.97 15.30
N LEU A 295 -10.04 -1.23 14.48
CA LEU A 295 -9.50 -0.16 13.65
C LEU A 295 -8.85 0.93 14.51
N SER A 296 -9.47 1.30 15.63
CA SER A 296 -8.91 2.25 16.59
C SER A 296 -7.59 1.77 17.18
N TYR A 297 -7.46 0.46 17.42
CA TYR A 297 -6.21 -0.15 17.86
C TYR A 297 -5.14 -0.11 16.76
N LEU A 298 -5.50 -0.38 15.51
CA LEU A 298 -4.58 -0.22 14.37
C LEU A 298 -4.14 1.24 14.19
N ASP A 299 -5.02 2.20 14.40
CA ASP A 299 -4.69 3.64 14.36
C ASP A 299 -3.71 4.02 15.48
N GLU A 300 -3.95 3.52 16.70
CA GLU A 300 -3.12 3.81 17.88
C GLU A 300 -1.75 3.13 17.82
N THR A 301 -1.71 1.88 17.36
CA THR A 301 -0.47 1.10 17.26
C THR A 301 0.30 1.43 15.99
N ASP A 302 -0.40 1.80 14.92
CA ASP A 302 0.16 2.23 13.67
C ASP A 302 1.25 1.28 13.12
N ALA A 303 0.89 0.00 13.02
CA ALA A 303 1.76 -1.04 12.50
C ALA A 303 2.14 -0.81 11.03
N ASP A 304 3.39 -1.08 10.65
CA ASP A 304 3.84 -0.91 9.27
C ASP A 304 3.35 -2.03 8.37
N LEU A 305 3.10 -3.19 8.97
CA LEU A 305 2.75 -4.41 8.28
C LEU A 305 1.66 -5.16 9.02
N THR A 306 0.64 -5.62 8.29
CA THR A 306 -0.36 -6.56 8.77
C THR A 306 -0.14 -7.93 8.13
N THR A 307 -0.34 -9.00 8.89
CA THR A 307 -0.02 -10.35 8.43
C THR A 307 -0.84 -11.44 9.13
N GLY A 308 -0.79 -12.64 8.55
CA GLY A 308 -1.47 -13.84 9.03
C GLY A 308 -1.14 -15.01 8.10
N TRP A 309 -1.87 -16.12 8.24
CA TRP A 309 -1.70 -17.31 7.41
C TRP A 309 -2.90 -17.48 6.48
N ASN A 310 -2.71 -17.42 5.15
CA ASN A 310 -3.81 -17.30 4.18
C ASN A 310 -4.56 -15.95 4.30
N PHE A 311 -3.81 -14.94 4.76
CA PHE A 311 -4.28 -13.62 5.13
C PHE A 311 -4.72 -12.77 3.93
N GLU A 312 -3.96 -12.83 2.83
CA GLU A 312 -4.26 -12.07 1.62
C GLU A 312 -5.51 -12.61 0.90
N ASP A 313 -5.79 -13.90 1.07
CA ASP A 313 -6.88 -14.59 0.38
C ASP A 313 -8.17 -14.70 1.21
N PHE A 314 -8.11 -14.45 2.53
CA PHE A 314 -9.27 -14.59 3.41
C PHE A 314 -9.41 -13.47 4.43
N ASP A 315 -8.60 -13.42 5.48
CA ASP A 315 -8.84 -12.56 6.64
C ASP A 315 -8.93 -11.07 6.28
N ALA A 316 -7.94 -10.55 5.56
CA ALA A 316 -7.89 -9.14 5.18
C ALA A 316 -9.01 -8.75 4.19
N PRO A 317 -9.23 -9.44 3.05
CA PRO A 317 -10.31 -9.08 2.15
C PRO A 317 -11.69 -9.27 2.79
N TYR A 318 -11.90 -10.34 3.57
CA TYR A 318 -13.18 -10.60 4.24
C TYR A 318 -13.51 -9.52 5.27
N LEU A 319 -12.53 -9.11 6.08
CA LEU A 319 -12.67 -8.01 7.02
C LEU A 319 -13.12 -6.73 6.30
N PHE A 320 -12.46 -6.37 5.20
CA PHE A 320 -12.78 -5.15 4.46
C PHE A 320 -14.16 -5.21 3.82
N ASP A 321 -14.53 -6.36 3.24
CA ASP A 321 -15.86 -6.54 2.63
C ASP A 321 -16.95 -6.48 3.70
N ARG A 322 -16.70 -7.08 4.88
CA ARG A 322 -17.64 -7.03 6.01
C ARG A 322 -17.86 -5.61 6.51
N MET A 323 -16.78 -4.85 6.63
CA MET A 323 -16.85 -3.45 7.05
C MET A 323 -17.65 -2.61 6.06
N GLU A 324 -17.48 -2.79 4.75
CA GLU A 324 -18.30 -2.09 3.73
C GLU A 324 -19.79 -2.45 3.80
N GLU A 325 -20.11 -3.71 4.05
CA GLU A 325 -21.51 -4.15 4.21
C GLU A 325 -22.19 -3.50 5.44
N LEU A 326 -21.42 -3.23 6.50
CA LEU A 326 -21.93 -2.65 7.75
C LEU A 326 -21.91 -1.11 7.77
N ASP A 327 -20.93 -0.48 7.12
CA ASP A 327 -20.60 0.96 7.25
C ASP A 327 -21.83 1.86 7.06
N ALA A 328 -22.61 1.63 5.99
CA ALA A 328 -23.77 2.47 5.68
C ALA A 328 -24.89 2.46 6.74
N ALA A 329 -24.91 1.44 7.60
CA ALA A 329 -25.90 1.27 8.67
C ALA A 329 -25.32 1.45 10.07
N SER A 330 -24.00 1.55 10.20
CA SER A 330 -23.30 1.71 11.46
C SER A 330 -23.33 3.15 11.98
N ASP A 331 -23.18 3.31 13.30
CA ASP A 331 -22.89 4.60 13.92
C ASP A 331 -21.36 4.92 13.94
N TYR A 332 -20.52 3.95 13.56
CA TYR A 332 -19.06 4.06 13.47
C TYR A 332 -18.58 4.31 12.04
N ASP A 333 -17.35 4.78 11.89
CA ASP A 333 -16.67 4.86 10.60
C ASP A 333 -15.92 3.54 10.34
N LEU A 334 -16.55 2.71 9.51
CA LEU A 334 -16.02 1.41 9.10
C LEU A 334 -15.55 1.45 7.63
N SER A 335 -15.23 2.64 7.09
CA SER A 335 -14.60 2.68 5.78
C SER A 335 -13.29 1.88 5.80
N PRO A 336 -13.07 0.94 4.85
CA PRO A 336 -11.77 0.27 4.72
C PRO A 336 -10.59 1.23 4.50
N ASP A 337 -10.87 2.44 4.01
CA ASP A 337 -9.85 3.50 3.86
C ASP A 337 -9.22 3.88 5.20
N ARG A 338 -9.91 3.66 6.34
CA ARG A 338 -9.35 3.89 7.67
C ARG A 338 -8.15 2.98 8.00
N ALA A 339 -8.03 1.83 7.33
CA ALA A 339 -6.83 1.00 7.47
C ALA A 339 -5.59 1.61 6.78
N SER A 340 -5.81 2.49 5.80
CA SER A 340 -4.77 3.19 5.03
C SER A 340 -4.22 4.39 5.79
N ARG A 341 -2.95 4.75 5.54
CA ARG A 341 -2.36 5.99 6.07
C ARG A 341 -2.64 7.21 5.17
N VAL A 342 -3.28 6.99 4.01
CA VAL A 342 -3.60 8.05 3.03
C VAL A 342 -5.04 7.91 2.51
N ASP A 343 -5.92 7.30 3.33
CA ASP A 343 -7.34 7.13 3.03
C ASP A 343 -7.62 6.47 1.67
N GLU A 344 -6.78 5.51 1.29
CA GLU A 344 -6.96 4.73 0.06
C GLU A 344 -6.66 3.25 0.33
N THR A 345 -7.70 2.44 0.34
CA THR A 345 -7.66 0.97 0.40
C THR A 345 -8.46 0.40 -0.77
N TRP A 346 -7.91 -0.57 -1.51
CA TRP A 346 -8.63 -1.17 -2.64
C TRP A 346 -8.29 -2.65 -2.84
N ARG A 347 -9.21 -3.40 -3.47
CA ARG A 347 -8.99 -4.79 -3.86
C ARG A 347 -8.74 -4.83 -5.35
N SER A 348 -7.55 -5.30 -5.73
CA SER A 348 -7.14 -5.36 -7.13
C SER A 348 -7.64 -6.60 -7.87
N GLY A 349 -8.17 -7.59 -7.12
CA GLY A 349 -8.45 -8.93 -7.63
C GLY A 349 -7.18 -9.75 -7.92
N TRP A 350 -5.99 -9.21 -7.65
CA TRP A 350 -4.69 -9.82 -7.89
C TRP A 350 -3.86 -9.84 -6.60
N GLY A 351 -3.98 -10.91 -5.83
CA GLY A 351 -3.44 -10.99 -4.46
C GLY A 351 -4.38 -10.33 -3.45
N GLY A 352 -3.87 -10.06 -2.25
CA GLY A 352 -4.65 -9.43 -1.19
C GLY A 352 -4.95 -7.94 -1.41
N PRO A 353 -5.67 -7.31 -0.48
CA PRO A 353 -6.00 -5.90 -0.55
C PRO A 353 -4.74 -5.03 -0.49
N ASP A 354 -4.79 -3.89 -1.18
CA ASP A 354 -3.74 -2.88 -1.21
C ASP A 354 -4.15 -1.74 -0.26
N VAL A 355 -3.41 -1.60 0.83
CA VAL A 355 -3.67 -0.65 1.93
C VAL A 355 -2.56 0.38 1.95
N LYS A 356 -2.76 1.52 1.29
CA LYS A 356 -1.65 2.47 1.07
C LYS A 356 -1.03 2.95 2.40
N GLY A 357 0.29 2.90 2.45
CA GLY A 357 1.09 3.21 3.62
C GLY A 357 1.24 2.10 4.65
N ARG A 358 0.63 0.93 4.44
CA ARG A 358 0.90 -0.30 5.20
C ARG A 358 1.18 -1.46 4.24
N VAL A 359 1.99 -2.41 4.68
CA VAL A 359 2.23 -3.63 3.92
C VAL A 359 1.24 -4.70 4.39
N VAL A 360 0.46 -5.24 3.46
CA VAL A 360 -0.28 -6.48 3.68
C VAL A 360 0.63 -7.63 3.24
N PHE A 361 0.89 -8.59 4.13
CA PHE A 361 1.84 -9.67 3.88
C PHE A 361 1.30 -11.03 4.29
N ASP A 362 1.22 -11.98 3.35
CA ASP A 362 0.80 -13.35 3.67
C ASP A 362 1.96 -14.29 4.04
N LEU A 363 1.92 -14.84 5.27
CA LEU A 363 2.92 -15.83 5.72
C LEU A 363 2.83 -17.15 4.95
N LEU A 364 1.65 -17.56 4.46
CA LEU A 364 1.49 -18.76 3.65
C LEU A 364 2.28 -18.62 2.34
N TYR A 365 2.11 -17.50 1.63
CA TYR A 365 2.84 -17.24 0.39
C TYR A 365 4.34 -17.08 0.63
N ALA A 366 4.73 -16.37 1.70
CA ALA A 366 6.13 -16.26 2.08
C ALA A 366 6.76 -17.63 2.37
N TYR A 367 6.05 -18.47 3.12
CA TYR A 367 6.49 -19.82 3.46
C TYR A 367 6.63 -20.69 2.21
N GLN A 368 5.63 -20.72 1.32
CA GLN A 368 5.70 -21.46 0.06
C GLN A 368 6.92 -21.04 -0.79
N ARG A 369 7.19 -19.73 -0.90
CA ARG A 369 8.31 -19.20 -1.69
C ARG A 369 9.70 -19.50 -1.10
N THR A 370 9.78 -19.74 0.20
CA THR A 370 11.06 -20.04 0.88
C THR A 370 11.37 -21.54 0.92
N LYS A 371 10.40 -22.41 0.64
CA LYS A 371 10.65 -23.87 0.59
C LYS A 371 11.29 -24.27 -0.73
N PHE A 372 12.39 -25.02 -0.62
CA PHE A 372 13.07 -25.62 -1.76
C PHE A 372 12.35 -26.85 -2.34
N SER A 373 11.43 -27.44 -1.58
CA SER A 373 10.63 -28.61 -1.98
C SER A 373 9.20 -28.44 -1.54
N GLU A 374 8.26 -28.87 -2.38
CA GLU A 374 6.84 -28.89 -2.05
C GLU A 374 6.56 -29.79 -0.84
N LEU A 375 5.66 -29.33 0.02
CA LEU A 375 5.16 -30.10 1.17
C LEU A 375 3.88 -30.85 0.80
N ASP A 376 3.58 -31.90 1.58
CA ASP A 376 2.34 -32.67 1.43
C ASP A 376 1.07 -31.86 1.80
N SER A 377 1.22 -30.82 2.63
CA SER A 377 0.15 -29.91 3.05
C SER A 377 0.74 -28.57 3.50
N TYR A 378 0.04 -27.48 3.16
CA TYR A 378 0.35 -26.12 3.61
C TYR A 378 -0.70 -25.55 4.59
N ARG A 379 -1.58 -26.40 5.13
CA ARG A 379 -2.45 -26.01 6.24
C ARG A 379 -1.63 -25.59 7.44
N LEU A 380 -2.11 -24.60 8.19
CA LEU A 380 -1.41 -24.06 9.35
C LEU A 380 -1.02 -25.17 10.34
N ASP A 381 -1.95 -26.03 10.77
CA ASP A 381 -1.66 -27.15 11.69
C ASP A 381 -0.56 -28.08 11.17
N ALA A 382 -0.55 -28.37 9.87
CA ALA A 382 0.44 -29.26 9.28
C ALA A 382 1.83 -28.63 9.24
N VAL A 383 1.90 -27.32 8.98
CA VAL A 383 3.15 -26.56 8.99
C VAL A 383 3.64 -26.35 10.42
N ALA A 384 2.75 -26.02 11.35
CA ALA A 384 3.06 -25.86 12.76
C ALA A 384 3.61 -27.17 13.36
N GLU A 385 3.00 -28.32 13.05
CA GLU A 385 3.49 -29.62 13.52
C GLU A 385 4.89 -29.93 12.93
N LEU A 386 5.11 -29.57 11.66
CA LEU A 386 6.39 -29.80 10.98
C LEU A 386 7.53 -28.94 11.54
N GLU A 387 7.28 -27.65 11.75
CA GLU A 387 8.32 -26.66 12.06
C GLU A 387 8.49 -26.44 13.57
N LEU A 388 7.40 -26.53 14.33
CA LEU A 388 7.34 -26.21 15.76
C LEU A 388 7.03 -27.43 16.64
N GLY A 389 6.52 -28.52 16.05
CA GLY A 389 6.13 -29.73 16.80
C GLY A 389 4.85 -29.56 17.60
N VAL A 390 3.97 -28.66 17.15
CA VAL A 390 2.64 -28.39 17.73
C VAL A 390 1.62 -28.28 16.59
N GLY A 391 0.46 -28.95 16.71
CA GLY A 391 -0.60 -28.90 15.70
C GLY A 391 -1.84 -29.68 16.11
#